data_AF-A0A1G9JRM5-F1
#
_entry.id   AF-A0A1G9JRM5-F1
#
_cell.length_a   1.000
_cell.length_b   1.000
_cell.length_c   1.000
_cell.angle_alpha   90.00
_cell.angle_beta   90.00
_cell.angle_gamma   90.00
#
_symmetry.space_group_name_H-M   'P 1'
#
loop_
_entity.id
_entity.type
_entity.pdbx_description
1 polymer ?
#
loop_
_entity_poly.entity_id
_entity_poly.type
_entity_poly.pdbx_seq_one_letter_code
_entity_poly.pdbx_strand_id
1 'polypeptide(L)'
;MFHGKTMLAHRMAWFFEYGEILSPDQFLLHSCCIRPCVEISHLRIGTHAENMKDRASDGHYDTSGGMNNPFAKFTDEQVFHMRRMIAAGIGHPWIAELFGCSRSYVGLLAAGKLRTHPTDQPSPAVRAKREQDAKARVNRTRISEISVVHPDDEIDGEEWRRTAYEGYMVSSLGRVRGRHKTILKPYITVPGYAVVDCGKGNPRGVHTLVCEAWNGPCPAAGMHVAHYNGNPLDNTPGNLRWATPAENGHDRVRLGTVRRGAAHPNAKLTQKKAADIRAQLPGPRGTINRLAREYGVTKTAITQIRDNITWRE
;
A
#
# COMPACT_ATOMS: atom_id res chain seq x y z
N MET A 1 -14.16 -20.44 -24.38
CA MET A 1 -14.06 -20.15 -25.82
C MET A 1 -15.38 -20.54 -26.47
N PHE A 2 -15.89 -19.74 -27.40
CA PHE A 2 -17.11 -20.03 -28.15
C PHE A 2 -16.76 -20.06 -29.64
N HIS A 3 -17.06 -21.16 -30.34
CA HIS A 3 -16.62 -21.42 -31.73
C HIS A 3 -15.12 -21.13 -31.98
N GLY A 4 -14.24 -21.54 -31.07
CA GLY A 4 -12.79 -21.37 -31.21
C GLY A 4 -12.26 -19.95 -31.00
N LYS A 5 -13.12 -18.97 -30.65
CA LYS A 5 -12.73 -17.60 -30.32
C LYS A 5 -12.87 -17.30 -28.83
N THR A 6 -12.00 -16.44 -28.32
CA THR A 6 -12.07 -15.91 -26.96
C THR A 6 -13.23 -14.93 -26.87
N MET A 7 -14.18 -15.15 -25.95
CA MET A 7 -15.33 -14.27 -25.72
C MET A 7 -15.33 -13.84 -24.25
N LEU A 8 -15.70 -12.58 -23.99
CA LEU A 8 -15.80 -12.03 -22.64
C LEU A 8 -16.94 -12.72 -21.87
N ALA A 9 -16.72 -13.00 -20.59
CA ALA A 9 -17.66 -13.77 -19.76
C ALA A 9 -19.06 -13.16 -19.68
N HIS A 10 -19.18 -11.83 -19.55
CA HIS A 10 -20.47 -11.13 -19.52
C HIS A 10 -21.20 -11.15 -20.87
N ARG A 11 -20.47 -11.18 -21.99
CA ARG A 11 -21.06 -11.38 -23.32
C ARG A 11 -21.56 -12.81 -23.51
N MET A 12 -20.85 -13.78 -22.96
CA MET A 12 -21.27 -15.18 -22.95
C MET A 12 -22.52 -15.39 -22.08
N ALA A 13 -22.58 -14.76 -20.91
CA ALA A 13 -23.74 -14.80 -20.04
C ALA A 13 -24.98 -14.22 -20.74
N TRP A 14 -24.82 -13.05 -21.39
CA TRP A 14 -25.88 -12.44 -22.20
C TRP A 14 -26.36 -13.36 -23.33
N PHE A 15 -25.42 -14.01 -24.02
CA PHE A 15 -25.73 -14.97 -25.07
C PHE A 15 -26.48 -16.20 -24.54
N PHE A 16 -26.12 -16.74 -23.37
CA PHE A 16 -26.82 -17.89 -22.79
C PHE A 16 -28.25 -17.56 -22.36
N GLU A 17 -28.49 -16.34 -21.87
CA GLU A 17 -29.82 -15.91 -21.42
C GLU A 17 -30.74 -15.58 -22.60
N TYR A 18 -30.24 -14.79 -23.56
CA TYR A 18 -31.08 -14.21 -24.61
C TYR A 18 -30.88 -14.84 -25.99
N GLY A 19 -29.86 -15.68 -26.18
CA GLY A 19 -29.54 -16.29 -27.48
C GLY A 19 -28.98 -15.29 -28.51
N GLU A 20 -28.71 -14.04 -28.11
CA GLU A 20 -28.33 -12.95 -29.01
C GLU A 20 -26.82 -12.69 -29.01
N ILE A 21 -26.25 -12.57 -30.21
CA ILE A 21 -24.87 -12.11 -30.40
C ILE A 21 -24.90 -10.61 -30.71
N LEU A 22 -24.39 -9.81 -29.78
CA LEU A 22 -24.31 -8.36 -29.92
C LEU A 22 -23.41 -7.96 -31.09
N SER A 23 -23.81 -6.90 -31.79
CA SER A 23 -23.02 -6.32 -32.86
C SER A 23 -21.69 -5.70 -32.35
N PRO A 24 -20.72 -5.42 -33.22
CA PRO A 24 -19.45 -4.81 -32.82
C PRO A 24 -19.58 -3.42 -32.16
N ASP A 25 -20.64 -2.68 -32.49
CA ASP A 25 -20.95 -1.34 -31.99
C ASP A 25 -21.80 -1.34 -30.71
N GLN A 26 -22.34 -2.50 -30.31
CA GLN A 26 -23.11 -2.67 -29.07
C GLN A 26 -22.21 -3.09 -27.89
N PHE A 27 -22.29 -2.33 -26.80
CA PHE A 27 -21.55 -2.57 -25.56
C PHE A 27 -22.50 -3.06 -24.47
N LEU A 28 -22.04 -4.01 -23.65
CA LEU A 28 -22.71 -4.34 -22.39
C LEU A 28 -22.17 -3.41 -21.31
N LEU A 29 -23.05 -2.56 -20.80
CA LEU A 29 -22.76 -1.61 -19.75
C LEU A 29 -23.19 -2.19 -18.41
N HIS A 30 -22.31 -2.13 -17.42
CA HIS A 30 -22.58 -2.59 -16.06
C HIS A 30 -23.21 -1.46 -15.24
N SER A 31 -24.31 -1.74 -14.53
CA SER A 31 -24.85 -0.84 -13.49
C SER A 31 -24.13 -0.99 -12.14
N CYS A 32 -23.49 -2.13 -11.89
CA CYS A 32 -22.90 -2.48 -10.59
C CYS A 32 -21.41 -2.10 -10.40
N CYS A 33 -20.75 -1.54 -11.42
CA CYS A 33 -19.31 -1.17 -11.40
C CYS A 33 -18.30 -2.29 -11.02
N ILE A 34 -18.73 -3.56 -10.96
CA ILE A 34 -17.90 -4.71 -10.57
C ILE A 34 -17.47 -5.47 -11.84
N ARG A 35 -16.18 -5.37 -12.20
CA ARG A 35 -15.61 -5.98 -13.43
C ARG A 35 -15.85 -7.49 -13.62
N PRO A 36 -15.78 -8.35 -12.59
CA PRO A 36 -16.07 -9.78 -12.76
C PRO A 36 -17.57 -10.12 -12.77
N CYS A 37 -18.48 -9.15 -12.63
CA CYS A 37 -19.92 -9.41 -12.59
C CYS A 37 -20.44 -9.88 -13.95
N VAL A 38 -21.18 -11.00 -13.93
CA VAL A 38 -21.89 -11.59 -15.08
C VAL A 38 -23.40 -11.72 -14.84
N GLU A 39 -23.89 -11.21 -13.70
CA GLU A 39 -25.32 -11.16 -13.36
C GLU A 39 -26.07 -10.31 -14.40
N ILE A 40 -27.05 -10.92 -15.08
CA ILE A 40 -27.72 -10.33 -16.25
C ILE A 40 -28.50 -9.08 -15.87
N SER A 41 -29.12 -9.07 -14.69
CA SER A 41 -29.86 -7.90 -14.18
C SER A 41 -28.99 -6.65 -13.98
N HIS A 42 -27.65 -6.82 -13.96
CA HIS A 42 -26.69 -5.71 -13.88
C HIS A 42 -26.12 -5.29 -15.24
N LEU A 43 -26.53 -5.92 -16.33
CA LEU A 43 -26.06 -5.65 -17.68
C LEU A 43 -27.17 -4.99 -18.50
N ARG A 44 -26.79 -3.99 -19.31
CA ARG A 44 -27.68 -3.40 -20.32
C ARG A 44 -26.91 -3.18 -21.62
N ILE A 45 -27.61 -3.28 -22.75
CA ILE A 45 -27.03 -2.88 -24.04
C ILE A 45 -26.96 -1.35 -24.07
N GLY A 46 -25.83 -0.82 -24.55
CA GLY A 46 -25.64 0.60 -24.77
C GLY A 46 -24.54 0.89 -25.78
N THR A 47 -24.34 2.16 -26.05
CA THR A 47 -23.33 2.68 -26.97
C THR A 47 -22.02 3.01 -26.25
N HIS A 48 -20.94 3.13 -27.03
CA HIS A 48 -19.69 3.65 -26.51
C HIS A 48 -19.85 5.07 -25.92
N ALA A 49 -20.70 5.91 -26.52
CA ALA A 49 -20.96 7.27 -26.03
C ALA A 49 -21.66 7.26 -24.66
N GLU A 50 -22.64 6.37 -24.47
CA GLU A 50 -23.30 6.18 -23.17
C GLU A 50 -22.34 5.59 -22.12
N ASN A 51 -21.49 4.63 -22.49
CA ASN A 51 -20.44 4.12 -21.61
C ASN A 51 -19.50 5.23 -21.13
N MET A 52 -19.14 6.15 -22.04
CA MET A 52 -18.30 7.30 -21.70
C MET A 52 -19.03 8.32 -20.82
N LYS A 53 -20.34 8.47 -20.98
CA LYS A 53 -21.18 9.33 -20.15
C LYS A 53 -21.37 8.75 -18.74
N ASP A 54 -21.70 7.46 -18.62
CA ASP A 54 -21.78 6.73 -17.36
C ASP A 54 -20.43 6.79 -16.63
N ARG A 55 -19.34 6.56 -17.35
CA ARG A 55 -17.97 6.67 -16.84
C ARG A 55 -17.62 8.08 -16.33
N ALA A 56 -18.19 9.13 -16.93
CA ALA A 56 -17.99 10.51 -16.49
C ALA A 56 -18.83 10.85 -15.25
N SER A 57 -20.06 10.32 -15.13
CA SER A 57 -20.90 10.51 -13.94
C SER A 57 -20.43 9.71 -12.72
N ASP A 58 -19.81 8.55 -12.94
CA ASP A 58 -19.35 7.65 -11.86
C ASP A 58 -18.06 8.14 -11.17
N GLY A 59 -17.48 9.26 -11.61
CA GLY A 59 -16.33 9.89 -10.95
C GLY A 59 -15.02 9.09 -11.01
N HIS A 60 -14.99 7.97 -11.73
CA HIS A 60 -13.79 7.12 -11.91
C HIS A 60 -12.86 7.58 -13.04
N TYR A 61 -13.04 8.81 -13.52
CA TYR A 61 -12.13 9.41 -14.48
C TYR A 61 -11.07 10.25 -13.75
N ASP A 62 -9.80 9.88 -13.94
CA ASP A 62 -8.71 10.81 -13.68
C ASP A 62 -8.58 11.70 -14.93
N THR A 63 -9.22 12.87 -14.91
CA THR A 63 -8.98 14.01 -15.83
C THR A 63 -7.63 14.63 -15.49
N SER A 64 -6.59 13.80 -15.39
CA SER A 64 -5.24 14.24 -15.08
C SER A 64 -4.62 14.91 -16.30
N GLY A 65 -5.12 16.11 -16.60
CA GLY A 65 -4.38 17.15 -17.31
C GLY A 65 -3.54 17.94 -16.31
N GLY A 66 -2.49 18.59 -16.79
CA GLY A 66 -1.73 19.51 -15.95
C GLY A 66 -0.92 18.83 -14.83
N MET A 67 -0.82 19.45 -13.66
CA MET A 67 -0.14 18.90 -12.47
C MET A 67 -0.72 17.58 -11.94
N ASN A 68 -1.92 17.19 -12.38
CA ASN A 68 -2.55 15.93 -12.02
C ASN A 68 -1.98 14.74 -12.82
N ASN A 69 -1.32 14.99 -13.95
CA ASN A 69 -0.61 13.95 -14.70
C ASN A 69 0.79 13.75 -14.09
N PRO A 70 1.12 12.56 -13.54
CA PRO A 70 2.45 12.27 -13.02
C PRO A 70 3.56 12.34 -14.08
N PHE A 71 3.20 12.32 -15.37
CA PHE A 71 4.11 12.44 -16.51
C PHE A 71 4.11 13.84 -17.15
N ALA A 72 3.43 14.83 -16.55
CA ALA A 72 3.47 16.20 -17.05
C ALA A 72 4.91 16.75 -16.99
N LYS A 73 5.49 16.99 -18.16
CA LYS A 73 6.86 17.51 -18.30
C LYS A 73 7.09 18.88 -17.64
N PHE A 74 6.05 19.70 -17.51
CA PHE A 74 6.15 21.08 -17.00
C PHE A 74 5.21 21.32 -15.82
N THR A 75 5.60 22.17 -14.88
CA THR A 75 4.71 22.69 -13.84
C THR A 75 3.74 23.72 -14.42
N ASP A 76 2.60 23.95 -13.76
CA ASP A 76 1.67 25.00 -14.19
C ASP A 76 2.29 26.41 -14.07
N GLU A 77 3.22 26.62 -13.14
CA GLU A 77 4.05 27.83 -13.03
C GLU A 77 4.98 28.00 -14.25
N GLN A 78 5.67 26.94 -14.70
CA GLN A 78 6.48 26.99 -15.92
C GLN A 78 5.61 27.29 -17.15
N VAL A 79 4.42 26.69 -17.25
CA VAL A 79 3.47 26.98 -18.33
C VAL A 79 2.98 28.43 -18.26
N PHE A 80 2.76 28.98 -17.06
CA PHE A 80 2.43 30.39 -16.86
C PHE A 80 3.55 31.31 -17.36
N HIS A 81 4.81 31.02 -17.02
CA HIS A 81 5.96 31.77 -17.54
C HIS A 81 6.08 31.68 -19.07
N MET A 82 5.93 30.49 -19.66
CA MET A 82 5.90 30.33 -21.11
C MET A 82 4.79 31.19 -21.75
N ARG A 83 3.58 31.19 -21.18
CA ARG A 83 2.45 32.02 -21.66
C ARG A 83 2.75 33.51 -21.56
N ARG A 84 3.34 33.98 -20.46
CA ARG A 84 3.75 35.39 -20.31
C ARG A 84 4.80 35.80 -21.34
N MET A 85 5.76 34.92 -21.63
CA MET A 85 6.79 35.18 -22.63
C MET A 85 6.21 35.21 -24.05
N ILE A 86 5.31 34.28 -24.39
CA ILE A 86 4.57 34.31 -25.66
C ILE A 86 3.79 35.63 -25.80
N ALA A 87 3.07 36.04 -24.76
CA ALA A 87 2.30 37.29 -24.76
C ALA A 87 3.20 38.54 -24.86
N ALA A 88 4.43 38.48 -24.36
CA ALA A 88 5.44 39.52 -24.50
C ALA A 88 6.14 39.53 -25.88
N GLY A 89 5.69 38.71 -26.84
CA GLY A 89 6.22 38.67 -28.21
C GLY A 89 7.54 37.91 -28.35
N ILE A 90 7.94 37.17 -27.31
CA ILE A 90 9.17 36.39 -27.33
C ILE A 90 9.02 35.19 -28.28
N GLY A 91 10.02 34.98 -29.14
CA GLY A 91 10.00 33.91 -30.13
C GLY A 91 9.93 32.50 -29.53
N HIS A 92 9.07 31.65 -30.09
CA HIS A 92 8.92 30.26 -29.68
C HIS A 92 10.23 29.44 -29.63
N PRO A 93 11.22 29.64 -30.54
CA PRO A 93 12.53 28.96 -30.45
C PRO A 93 13.27 29.21 -29.14
N TRP A 94 13.31 30.47 -28.70
CA TRP A 94 14.04 30.84 -27.50
C TRP A 94 13.33 30.37 -26.23
N ILE A 95 11.99 30.43 -26.20
CA ILE A 95 11.20 29.85 -25.10
C ILE A 95 11.41 28.33 -25.02
N ALA A 96 11.46 27.66 -26.18
CA ALA A 96 11.67 26.22 -26.23
C ALA A 96 13.06 25.82 -25.70
N GLU A 97 14.10 26.58 -26.06
CA GLU A 97 15.45 26.41 -25.53
C GLU A 97 15.51 26.66 -24.02
N LEU A 98 14.95 27.79 -23.56
CA LEU A 98 14.95 28.18 -22.14
C LEU A 98 14.33 27.12 -21.23
N PHE A 99 13.26 26.45 -21.68
CA PHE A 99 12.56 25.43 -20.90
C PHE A 99 12.90 23.99 -21.32
N GLY A 100 13.86 23.77 -22.22
CA GLY A 100 14.25 22.43 -22.67
C GLY A 100 13.08 21.64 -23.30
N CYS A 101 12.29 22.30 -24.13
CA CYS A 101 11.11 21.74 -24.78
C CYS A 101 11.15 21.88 -26.31
N SER A 102 10.19 21.27 -27.01
CA SER A 102 10.12 21.41 -28.46
C SER A 102 9.43 22.71 -28.84
N ARG A 103 9.86 23.34 -29.95
CA ARG A 103 9.18 24.51 -30.52
C ARG A 103 7.69 24.27 -30.77
N SER A 104 7.35 23.04 -31.17
CA SER A 104 5.96 22.60 -31.35
C SER A 104 5.17 22.59 -30.05
N TYR A 105 5.78 22.27 -28.90
CA TYR A 105 5.13 22.33 -27.60
C TYR A 105 4.70 23.77 -27.26
N VAL A 106 5.60 24.73 -27.45
CA VAL A 106 5.33 26.16 -27.25
C VAL A 106 4.23 26.64 -28.21
N GLY A 107 4.28 26.20 -29.48
CA GLY A 107 3.25 26.52 -30.47
C GLY A 107 1.86 25.97 -30.11
N LEU A 108 1.78 24.74 -29.59
CA LEU A 108 0.52 24.15 -29.13
C LEU A 108 -0.03 24.83 -27.87
N LEU A 109 0.85 25.29 -26.96
CA LEU A 109 0.48 26.12 -25.83
C LEU A 109 -0.07 27.48 -26.27
N ALA A 110 0.59 28.14 -27.23
CA ALA A 110 0.14 29.40 -27.81
C ALA A 110 -1.24 29.27 -28.48
N ALA A 111 -1.49 28.15 -29.17
CA ALA A 111 -2.76 27.84 -29.82
C ALA A 111 -3.87 27.37 -28.85
N GLY A 112 -3.60 27.31 -27.54
CA GLY A 112 -4.57 26.86 -26.54
C GLY A 112 -4.94 25.37 -26.62
N LYS A 113 -4.19 24.56 -27.37
CA LYS A 113 -4.46 23.13 -27.56
C LYS A 113 -3.90 22.25 -26.45
N LEU A 114 -3.04 22.80 -25.59
CA LEU A 114 -2.48 22.15 -24.40
C LEU A 114 -2.83 22.93 -23.14
N ARG A 115 -2.98 22.22 -22.01
CA ARG A 115 -3.26 22.81 -20.68
C ARG A 115 -4.52 23.67 -20.68
N THR A 116 -5.61 23.10 -21.22
CA THR A 116 -6.94 23.72 -21.32
C THR A 116 -7.65 23.88 -19.97
N HIS A 117 -7.28 23.07 -18.97
CA HIS A 117 -7.76 23.17 -17.58
C HIS A 117 -6.55 23.34 -16.64
N PRO A 118 -6.04 24.56 -16.45
CA PRO A 118 -4.97 24.81 -15.49
C PRO A 118 -5.50 24.59 -14.06
N THR A 119 -4.72 23.92 -13.21
CA THR A 119 -5.06 23.70 -11.80
C THR A 119 -4.01 24.38 -10.93
N ASP A 120 -4.41 25.28 -10.04
CA ASP A 120 -3.46 26.00 -9.18
C ASP A 120 -2.80 25.09 -8.12
N GLN A 121 -3.42 23.95 -7.81
CA GLN A 121 -2.86 22.91 -6.95
C GLN A 121 -3.19 21.51 -7.48
N PRO A 122 -2.35 20.49 -7.18
CA PRO A 122 -2.67 19.10 -7.44
C PRO A 122 -4.01 18.75 -6.76
N SER A 123 -4.81 17.91 -7.40
CA SER A 123 -6.07 17.43 -6.82
C SER A 123 -5.80 16.77 -5.47
N PRO A 124 -6.80 16.75 -4.55
CA PRO A 124 -6.67 16.07 -3.26
C PRO A 124 -6.18 14.62 -3.39
N ALA A 125 -6.59 13.91 -4.45
CA ALA A 125 -6.15 12.55 -4.74
C ALA A 125 -4.67 12.48 -5.13
N VAL A 126 -4.18 13.40 -5.97
CA VAL A 126 -2.77 13.47 -6.38
C VAL A 126 -1.90 13.92 -5.21
N ARG A 127 -2.36 14.86 -4.38
CA ARG A 127 -1.67 15.29 -3.16
C ARG A 127 -1.56 14.13 -2.16
N ALA A 128 -2.66 13.41 -1.92
CA ALA A 128 -2.67 12.23 -1.05
C ALA A 128 -1.75 11.12 -1.57
N LYS A 129 -1.75 10.87 -2.89
CA LYS A 129 -0.83 9.91 -3.53
C LYS A 129 0.63 10.34 -3.39
N ARG A 130 0.96 11.62 -3.63
CA ARG A 130 2.32 12.15 -3.45
C ARG A 130 2.77 12.07 -1.99
N GLU A 131 1.90 12.33 -1.02
CA GLU A 131 2.19 12.16 0.40
C GLU A 131 2.39 10.68 0.76
N GLN A 132 1.58 9.78 0.20
CA GLN A 132 1.74 8.34 0.36
C GLN A 132 3.05 7.85 -0.24
N ASP A 133 3.39 8.31 -1.44
CA ASP A 133 4.64 7.99 -2.14
C ASP A 133 5.85 8.58 -1.40
N ALA A 134 5.74 9.79 -0.85
CA ALA A 134 6.78 10.41 -0.02
C ALA A 134 6.99 9.63 1.29
N LYS A 135 5.91 9.23 1.97
CA LYS A 135 5.98 8.37 3.16
C LYS A 135 6.56 7.00 2.83
N ALA A 136 6.18 6.41 1.69
CA ALA A 136 6.73 5.16 1.19
C ALA A 136 8.22 5.29 0.83
N ARG A 137 8.63 6.43 0.26
CA ARG A 137 10.03 6.74 -0.04
C ARG A 137 10.84 6.93 1.24
N VAL A 138 10.35 7.65 2.24
CA VAL A 138 10.99 7.77 3.56
C VAL A 138 11.12 6.41 4.24
N ASN A 139 10.09 5.56 4.18
CA ASN A 139 10.17 4.18 4.65
C ASN A 139 11.22 3.38 3.86
N ARG A 140 11.28 3.52 2.53
CA ARG A 140 12.29 2.87 1.68
C ARG A 140 13.70 3.38 1.96
N THR A 141 13.88 4.66 2.27
CA THR A 141 15.16 5.25 2.65
C THR A 141 15.62 4.77 4.02
N ARG A 142 14.72 4.66 5.00
CA ARG A 142 15.00 3.98 6.28
C ARG A 142 15.34 2.50 6.12
N ILE A 143 14.72 1.82 5.14
CA ILE A 143 15.08 0.45 4.77
C ILE A 143 16.47 0.40 4.09
N SER A 144 16.88 1.43 3.32
CA SER A 144 18.20 1.47 2.68
C SER A 144 19.34 1.95 3.57
N GLU A 145 19.06 2.56 4.73
CA GLU A 145 20.05 2.81 5.78
C GLU A 145 20.45 1.50 6.50
N ILE A 146 19.69 0.42 6.32
CA ILE A 146 20.19 -0.93 6.50
C ILE A 146 21.03 -1.22 5.25
N SER A 147 22.35 -1.32 5.39
CA SER A 147 23.28 -1.64 4.30
C SER A 147 22.68 -2.72 3.39
N VAL A 148 22.31 -2.33 2.17
CA VAL A 148 21.67 -3.23 1.20
C VAL A 148 22.76 -4.14 0.65
N VAL A 149 23.00 -5.24 1.36
CA VAL A 149 23.79 -6.35 0.84
C VAL A 149 23.07 -6.93 -0.37
N HIS A 150 23.69 -6.85 -1.54
CA HIS A 150 23.12 -7.44 -2.75
C HIS A 150 23.16 -8.97 -2.65
N PRO A 151 22.18 -9.68 -3.24
CA PRO A 151 22.22 -11.13 -3.33
C PRO A 151 23.49 -11.68 -4.01
N ASP A 152 24.20 -10.88 -4.80
CA ASP A 152 25.38 -11.34 -5.54
C ASP A 152 26.70 -10.97 -4.84
N ASP A 153 26.65 -10.23 -3.73
CA ASP A 153 27.85 -9.76 -3.04
C ASP A 153 28.50 -10.89 -2.22
N GLU A 154 29.76 -11.22 -2.51
CA GLU A 154 30.58 -12.00 -1.58
C GLU A 154 31.01 -11.09 -0.42
N ILE A 155 30.69 -11.51 0.80
CA ILE A 155 31.00 -10.74 2.02
C ILE A 155 31.98 -11.55 2.86
N ASP A 156 33.11 -10.93 3.15
CA ASP A 156 34.13 -11.52 4.02
C ASP A 156 33.59 -11.70 5.45
N GLY A 157 33.88 -12.84 6.07
CA GLY A 157 33.37 -13.22 7.39
C GLY A 157 31.89 -13.63 7.46
N GLU A 158 31.19 -13.77 6.33
CA GLU A 158 29.82 -14.28 6.34
C GLU A 158 29.78 -15.81 6.56
N GLU A 159 29.20 -16.22 7.69
CA GLU A 159 29.03 -17.63 8.03
C GLU A 159 27.74 -18.19 7.43
N TRP A 160 27.83 -19.38 6.83
CA TRP A 160 26.69 -20.08 6.24
C TRP A 160 26.37 -21.37 7.00
N ARG A 161 25.12 -21.53 7.43
CA ARG A 161 24.61 -22.72 8.12
C ARG A 161 23.53 -23.44 7.32
N ARG A 162 23.44 -24.76 7.49
CA ARG A 162 22.41 -25.58 6.85
C ARG A 162 21.07 -25.38 7.55
N THR A 163 20.00 -25.32 6.76
CA THR A 163 18.62 -25.37 7.27
C THR A 163 18.13 -26.82 7.37
N ALA A 164 16.94 -27.01 7.94
CA ALA A 164 16.23 -28.30 7.88
C ALA A 164 15.80 -28.69 6.45
N TYR A 165 15.84 -27.75 5.50
CA TYR A 165 15.48 -28.00 4.10
C TYR A 165 16.73 -28.33 3.29
N GLU A 166 16.74 -29.52 2.71
CA GLU A 166 17.90 -30.02 1.97
C GLU A 166 18.27 -29.12 0.78
N GLY A 167 19.56 -28.74 0.76
CA GLY A 167 20.14 -27.84 -0.23
C GLY A 167 19.84 -26.36 0.01
N TYR A 168 19.25 -25.99 1.16
CA TYR A 168 19.08 -24.60 1.55
C TYR A 168 19.99 -24.24 2.73
N MET A 169 20.65 -23.10 2.63
CA MET A 169 21.53 -22.54 3.65
C MET A 169 21.11 -21.13 3.99
N VAL A 170 21.42 -20.70 5.20
CA VAL A 170 21.18 -19.34 5.70
C VAL A 170 22.48 -18.74 6.19
N SER A 171 22.60 -17.41 6.14
CA SER A 171 23.83 -16.71 6.52
C SER A 171 23.72 -15.91 7.82
N SER A 172 24.88 -15.56 8.40
CA SER A 172 24.97 -14.67 9.57
C SER A 172 24.42 -13.26 9.34
N LEU A 173 24.13 -12.90 8.08
CA LEU A 173 23.51 -11.65 7.67
C LEU A 173 22.02 -11.80 7.33
N GLY A 174 21.46 -12.99 7.52
CA GLY A 174 20.06 -13.28 7.20
C GLY A 174 19.78 -13.48 5.71
N ARG A 175 20.79 -13.85 4.90
CA ARG A 175 20.61 -14.24 3.50
C ARG A 175 20.26 -15.72 3.39
N VAL A 176 19.58 -16.10 2.30
CA VAL A 176 19.25 -17.51 2.03
C VAL A 176 19.87 -17.94 0.71
N ARG A 177 20.54 -19.09 0.71
CA ARG A 177 21.11 -19.73 -0.47
C ARG A 177 20.31 -20.99 -0.79
N GLY A 178 19.90 -21.13 -2.05
CA GLY A 178 19.09 -22.26 -2.53
C GLY A 178 19.92 -23.45 -3.03
N ARG A 179 19.23 -24.48 -3.54
CA ARG A 179 19.84 -25.75 -4.01
C ARG A 179 20.90 -25.59 -5.08
N HIS A 180 20.75 -24.58 -5.94
CA HIS A 180 21.70 -24.25 -7.00
C HIS A 180 22.84 -23.36 -6.51
N LYS A 181 23.02 -23.23 -5.20
CA LYS A 181 24.02 -22.38 -4.53
C LYS A 181 23.88 -20.88 -4.81
N THR A 182 22.80 -20.46 -5.44
CA THR A 182 22.46 -19.05 -5.66
C THR A 182 21.79 -18.46 -4.43
N ILE A 183 22.04 -17.17 -4.17
CA ILE A 183 21.33 -16.44 -3.12
C ILE A 183 19.93 -16.11 -3.63
N LEU A 184 18.93 -16.49 -2.84
CA LEU A 184 17.52 -16.31 -3.16
C LEU A 184 17.09 -14.89 -2.87
N LYS A 185 16.30 -14.32 -3.77
CA LYS A 185 15.63 -13.04 -3.56
C LYS A 185 14.32 -13.27 -2.80
N PRO A 186 14.18 -12.85 -1.53
CA PRO A 186 12.94 -13.00 -0.81
C PRO A 186 11.87 -12.06 -1.38
N TYR A 187 10.61 -12.47 -1.27
CA TYR A 187 9.47 -11.57 -1.42
C TYR A 187 9.01 -11.10 -0.04
N ILE A 188 8.44 -9.90 0.02
CA ILE A 188 7.96 -9.29 1.27
C ILE A 188 6.45 -9.48 1.37
N THR A 189 6.00 -10.04 2.48
CA THR A 189 4.58 -10.24 2.78
C THR A 189 3.90 -8.94 3.19
N VAL A 190 2.56 -8.86 3.13
CA VAL A 190 1.79 -7.69 3.60
C VAL A 190 2.12 -7.31 5.05
N PRO A 191 2.34 -8.25 5.99
CA PRO A 191 2.80 -7.93 7.35
C PRO A 191 4.27 -7.49 7.46
N GLY A 192 5.06 -7.55 6.37
CA GLY A 192 6.44 -7.07 6.32
C GLY A 192 7.54 -8.12 6.47
N TYR A 193 7.21 -9.41 6.53
CA TYR A 193 8.22 -10.47 6.65
C TYR A 193 8.82 -10.86 5.30
N ALA A 194 10.13 -11.07 5.27
CA ALA A 194 10.85 -11.66 4.15
C ALA A 194 10.61 -13.19 4.08
N VAL A 195 10.24 -13.69 2.90
CA VAL A 195 9.90 -15.10 2.66
C VAL A 195 10.58 -15.61 1.39
N VAL A 196 11.02 -16.87 1.41
CA VAL A 196 11.60 -17.59 0.27
C VAL A 196 10.89 -18.94 0.09
N ASP A 197 10.90 -19.48 -1.12
CA ASP A 197 10.40 -20.83 -1.40
C ASP A 197 11.49 -21.88 -1.18
N CYS A 198 11.31 -22.75 -0.18
CA CYS A 198 12.16 -23.90 0.07
C CYS A 198 11.63 -25.13 -0.68
N GLY A 199 11.55 -25.03 -2.01
CA GLY A 199 10.92 -26.00 -2.91
C GLY A 199 9.56 -25.53 -3.41
N LYS A 200 8.99 -26.25 -4.38
CA LYS A 200 7.75 -25.85 -5.07
C LYS A 200 6.59 -25.75 -4.07
N GLY A 201 6.10 -24.54 -3.82
CA GLY A 201 4.94 -24.28 -2.95
C GLY A 201 5.22 -24.43 -1.47
N ASN A 202 6.48 -24.31 -1.03
CA ASN A 202 6.88 -24.42 0.37
C ASN A 202 7.49 -23.09 0.87
N PRO A 203 6.69 -22.03 1.04
CA PRO A 203 7.17 -20.72 1.48
C PRO A 203 7.61 -20.76 2.95
N ARG A 204 8.79 -20.24 3.24
CA ARG A 204 9.38 -20.16 4.59
C ARG A 204 9.87 -18.76 4.89
N GLY A 205 9.55 -18.29 6.09
CA GLY A 205 10.07 -17.01 6.60
C GLY A 205 11.57 -17.08 6.76
N VAL A 206 12.29 -16.08 6.24
CA VAL A 206 13.75 -16.00 6.36
C VAL A 206 14.15 -16.00 7.84
N HIS A 207 13.45 -15.21 8.66
CA HIS A 207 13.63 -15.20 10.12
C HIS A 207 13.50 -16.59 10.76
N THR A 208 12.59 -17.45 10.26
CA THR A 208 12.42 -18.82 10.79
C THR A 208 13.62 -19.68 10.46
N LEU A 209 14.05 -19.67 9.20
CA LEU A 209 15.20 -20.44 8.74
C LEU A 209 16.47 -20.05 9.49
N VAL A 210 16.69 -18.74 9.69
CA VAL A 210 17.84 -18.24 10.44
C VAL A 210 17.74 -18.60 11.92
N CYS A 211 16.58 -18.37 12.56
CA CYS A 211 16.41 -18.71 13.97
C CYS A 211 16.62 -20.21 14.23
N GLU A 212 16.13 -21.08 13.35
CA GLU A 212 16.35 -22.54 13.46
C GLU A 212 17.83 -22.91 13.34
N ALA A 213 18.59 -22.27 12.44
CA ALA A 213 19.99 -22.60 12.20
C ALA A 213 20.96 -22.06 13.27
N TRP A 214 20.61 -20.98 13.97
CA TRP A 214 21.45 -20.41 15.04
C TRP A 214 20.99 -20.74 16.45
N ASN A 215 19.67 -20.74 16.69
CA ASN A 215 19.09 -20.95 18.03
C ASN A 215 18.54 -22.37 18.20
N GLY A 216 18.65 -23.21 17.16
CA GLY A 216 18.13 -24.57 17.16
C GLY A 216 16.63 -24.65 16.81
N PRO A 217 16.10 -25.88 16.70
CA PRO A 217 14.70 -26.09 16.35
C PRO A 217 13.76 -25.44 17.37
N CYS A 218 12.52 -25.19 16.94
CA CYS A 218 11.50 -24.62 17.81
C CYS A 218 11.36 -25.44 19.11
N PRO A 219 11.65 -24.86 20.29
CA PRO A 219 11.79 -25.64 21.52
C PRO A 219 10.45 -26.11 22.10
N ALA A 220 9.34 -25.45 21.73
CA ALA A 220 8.00 -25.86 22.15
C ALA A 220 6.95 -25.45 21.11
N ALA A 221 5.88 -26.25 21.02
CA ALA A 221 4.75 -25.95 20.15
C ALA A 221 4.13 -24.58 20.49
N GLY A 222 3.80 -23.79 19.47
CA GLY A 222 3.18 -22.47 19.64
C GLY A 222 4.15 -21.32 19.93
N MET A 223 5.47 -21.57 19.96
CA MET A 223 6.46 -20.49 19.97
C MET A 223 6.66 -19.92 18.56
N HIS A 224 6.92 -18.62 18.50
CA HIS A 224 7.18 -17.88 17.28
C HIS A 224 8.57 -17.26 17.34
N VAL A 225 9.13 -16.94 16.18
CA VAL A 225 10.36 -16.14 16.12
C VAL A 225 9.99 -14.68 16.37
N ALA A 226 10.68 -14.06 17.33
CA ALA A 226 10.57 -12.63 17.62
C ALA A 226 11.85 -11.90 17.20
N HIS A 227 11.68 -10.64 16.81
CA HIS A 227 12.76 -9.71 16.46
C HIS A 227 12.98 -8.75 17.62
N TYR A 228 14.19 -8.70 18.19
CA TYR A 228 14.49 -7.83 19.33
C TYR A 228 14.26 -6.35 19.03
N ASN A 229 14.55 -5.91 17.80
CA ASN A 229 14.35 -4.52 17.35
C ASN A 229 12.97 -4.26 16.74
N GLY A 230 12.12 -5.29 16.58
CA GLY A 230 10.81 -5.19 15.94
C GLY A 230 10.81 -4.93 14.44
N ASN A 231 11.97 -4.98 13.78
CA ASN A 231 12.09 -4.86 12.33
C ASN A 231 12.01 -6.26 11.69
N PRO A 232 10.91 -6.61 10.98
CA PRO A 232 10.73 -7.94 10.39
C PRO A 232 11.64 -8.24 9.18
N LEU A 233 12.45 -7.27 8.74
CA LEU A 233 13.42 -7.42 7.66
C LEU A 233 14.86 -7.59 8.16
N ASP A 234 15.13 -7.32 9.44
CA ASP A 234 16.43 -7.58 10.05
C ASP A 234 16.49 -9.02 10.54
N ASN A 235 16.90 -9.91 9.64
CA ASN A 235 16.98 -11.35 9.87
C ASN A 235 18.36 -11.76 10.40
N THR A 236 19.15 -10.86 11.00
CA THR A 236 20.43 -11.24 11.60
C THR A 236 20.21 -12.17 12.81
N PRO A 237 21.01 -13.24 13.01
CA PRO A 237 20.79 -14.20 14.09
C PRO A 237 20.71 -13.56 15.48
N GLY A 238 21.54 -12.56 15.75
CA GLY A 238 21.55 -11.83 17.03
C GLY A 238 20.27 -11.03 17.28
N ASN A 239 19.49 -10.70 16.24
CA ASN A 239 18.20 -10.03 16.37
C ASN A 239 17.04 -11.01 16.57
N LEU A 240 17.25 -12.32 16.42
CA LEU A 240 16.18 -13.33 16.41
C LEU A 240 16.21 -14.21 17.66
N ARG A 241 15.02 -14.54 18.18
CA ARG A 241 14.86 -15.52 19.27
C ARG A 241 13.54 -16.25 19.18
N TRP A 242 13.48 -17.43 19.78
CA TRP A 242 12.20 -18.07 20.10
C TRP A 242 11.49 -17.29 21.20
N ALA A 243 10.20 -17.03 21.01
CA ALA A 243 9.36 -16.31 21.95
C ALA A 243 7.98 -16.96 22.03
N THR A 244 7.40 -16.96 23.22
CA THR A 244 5.98 -17.25 23.38
C THR A 244 5.13 -16.10 22.81
N PRO A 245 3.85 -16.34 22.48
CA PRO A 245 2.95 -15.27 22.05
C PRO A 245 2.83 -14.13 23.07
N ALA A 246 2.92 -14.43 24.37
CA ALA A 246 2.89 -13.45 25.44
C ALA A 246 4.15 -12.57 25.44
N GLU A 247 5.34 -13.17 25.33
CA GLU A 247 6.61 -12.45 25.24
C GLU A 247 6.68 -11.56 23.99
N ASN A 248 6.25 -12.07 22.83
CA ASN A 248 6.21 -11.27 21.61
C ASN A 248 5.18 -10.12 21.73
N GLY A 249 4.07 -10.36 22.43
CA GLY A 249 3.12 -9.31 22.81
C GLY A 249 3.75 -8.22 23.69
N HIS A 250 4.58 -8.61 24.67
CA HIS A 250 5.33 -7.68 25.49
C HIS A 250 6.37 -6.89 24.68
N ASP A 251 7.06 -7.52 23.73
CA ASP A 251 7.98 -6.82 22.82
C ASP A 251 7.28 -5.74 22.02
N ARG A 252 6.07 -6.02 21.52
CA ARG A 252 5.27 -4.99 20.83
C ARG A 252 4.94 -3.80 21.73
N VAL A 253 4.70 -4.05 23.01
CA VAL A 253 4.47 -2.99 24.01
C VAL A 253 5.76 -2.21 24.27
N ARG A 254 6.88 -2.91 24.51
CA ARG A 254 8.21 -2.33 24.75
C ARG A 254 8.67 -1.45 23.59
N LEU A 255 8.46 -1.91 22.36
CA LEU A 255 8.84 -1.23 21.13
C LEU A 255 7.81 -0.19 20.66
N GLY A 256 6.72 -0.01 21.39
CA GLY A 256 5.70 1.01 21.07
C GLY A 256 4.91 0.72 19.78
N THR A 257 4.91 -0.51 19.27
CA THR A 257 4.23 -0.87 18.01
C THR A 257 2.76 -1.24 18.19
N VAL A 258 2.27 -1.29 19.43
CA VAL A 258 0.84 -1.48 19.72
C VAL A 258 0.07 -0.21 19.39
N ARG A 259 -0.78 -0.27 18.36
CA ARG A 259 -1.73 0.81 18.05
C ARG A 259 -2.75 0.94 19.18
N ARG A 260 -2.84 2.12 19.78
CA ARG A 260 -3.74 2.47 20.88
C ARG A 260 -4.52 3.74 20.54
N GLY A 261 -5.58 4.00 21.31
CA GLY A 261 -6.41 5.19 21.16
C GLY A 261 -6.89 5.41 19.72
N ALA A 262 -6.76 6.64 19.23
CA ALA A 262 -7.24 7.04 17.91
C ALA A 262 -6.52 6.35 16.75
N ALA A 263 -5.32 5.79 16.98
CA ALA A 263 -4.57 5.05 15.97
C ALA A 263 -5.07 3.60 15.79
N HIS A 264 -5.97 3.13 16.65
CA HIS A 264 -6.55 1.80 16.53
C HIS A 264 -7.72 1.81 15.52
N PRO A 265 -7.77 0.90 14.53
CA PRO A 265 -8.75 0.95 13.44
C PRO A 265 -10.21 0.83 13.92
N ASN A 266 -10.44 0.12 15.03
CA ASN A 266 -11.77 -0.04 15.63
C ASN A 266 -12.06 0.96 16.77
N ALA A 267 -11.31 2.06 16.87
CA ALA A 267 -11.51 3.05 17.92
C ALA A 267 -12.87 3.75 17.77
N LYS A 268 -13.71 3.64 18.80
CA LYS A 268 -15.04 4.31 18.85
C LYS A 268 -14.98 5.75 19.40
N LEU A 269 -13.88 6.10 20.03
CA LEU A 269 -13.68 7.40 20.69
C LEU A 269 -12.61 8.20 19.98
N THR A 270 -12.47 9.47 20.34
CA THR A 270 -11.38 10.35 19.92
C THR A 270 -10.53 10.71 21.13
N GLN A 271 -9.32 11.26 20.91
CA GLN A 271 -8.43 11.68 22.00
C GLN A 271 -9.13 12.67 22.94
N LYS A 272 -9.89 13.63 22.37
CA LYS A 272 -10.68 14.60 23.15
C LYS A 272 -11.74 13.92 24.01
N LYS A 273 -12.52 12.98 23.44
CA LYS A 273 -13.54 12.23 24.20
C LYS A 273 -12.93 11.40 25.32
N ALA A 274 -11.75 10.81 25.11
CA ALA A 274 -11.04 10.08 26.15
C ALA A 274 -10.56 11.00 27.29
N ALA A 275 -10.09 12.21 26.97
CA ALA A 275 -9.73 13.23 27.95
C ALA A 275 -10.97 13.72 28.74
N ASP A 276 -12.10 13.95 28.06
CA ASP A 276 -13.36 14.34 28.69
C ASP A 276 -13.88 13.27 29.68
N ILE A 277 -13.72 11.98 29.33
CA ILE A 277 -14.04 10.84 30.20
C ILE A 277 -13.12 10.84 31.43
N ARG A 278 -11.81 11.06 31.25
CA ARG A 278 -10.85 11.12 32.36
C ARG A 278 -11.14 12.25 33.32
N ALA A 279 -11.46 13.44 32.81
CA ALA A 279 -11.76 14.62 33.64
C ALA A 279 -12.96 14.40 34.57
N GLN A 280 -13.83 13.44 34.26
CA GLN A 280 -14.99 13.07 35.07
C GLN A 280 -14.73 11.92 36.06
N LEU A 281 -13.49 11.42 36.15
CA LEU A 281 -13.10 10.28 36.99
C LEU A 281 -11.94 10.60 37.95
N PRO A 282 -11.96 10.09 39.19
CA PRO A 282 -13.05 9.32 39.80
C PRO A 282 -14.26 10.19 40.14
N GLY A 283 -15.47 9.64 39.98
CA GLY A 283 -16.71 10.32 40.32
C GLY A 283 -17.58 9.49 41.29
N PRO A 284 -18.79 9.98 41.63
CA PRO A 284 -19.72 9.27 42.50
C PRO A 284 -20.05 7.83 42.06
N ARG A 285 -20.61 7.03 42.96
CA ARG A 285 -21.04 5.65 42.65
C ARG A 285 -21.95 5.66 41.42
N GLY A 286 -21.59 4.89 40.40
CA GLY A 286 -22.34 4.80 39.15
C GLY A 286 -21.80 5.64 37.99
N THR A 287 -20.81 6.52 38.20
CA THR A 287 -20.22 7.35 37.13
C THR A 287 -19.69 6.53 35.96
N ILE A 288 -19.00 5.41 36.22
CA ILE A 288 -18.52 4.50 35.15
C ILE A 288 -19.69 3.96 34.30
N ASN A 289 -20.81 3.60 34.93
CA ASN A 289 -22.00 3.09 34.22
C ASN A 289 -22.70 4.17 33.40
N ARG A 290 -22.73 5.41 33.90
CA ARG A 290 -23.26 6.57 33.17
C ARG A 290 -22.41 6.85 31.94
N LEU A 291 -21.10 7.02 32.13
CA LEU A 291 -20.15 7.32 31.05
C LEU A 291 -20.12 6.21 29.98
N ALA A 292 -20.18 4.95 30.38
CA ALA A 292 -20.25 3.83 29.44
C ALA A 292 -21.47 3.93 28.50
N ARG A 293 -22.66 4.27 29.04
CA ARG A 293 -23.88 4.46 28.24
C ARG A 293 -23.81 5.70 27.37
N GLU A 294 -23.37 6.82 27.93
CA GLU A 294 -23.28 8.12 27.25
C GLU A 294 -22.34 8.08 26.04
N TYR A 295 -21.18 7.43 26.19
CA TYR A 295 -20.18 7.33 25.13
C TYR A 295 -20.30 6.06 24.27
N GLY A 296 -21.28 5.19 24.53
CA GLY A 296 -21.52 3.97 23.76
C GLY A 296 -20.38 2.94 23.84
N VAL A 297 -19.72 2.84 25.00
CA VAL A 297 -18.58 1.94 25.23
C VAL A 297 -18.81 1.05 26.46
N THR A 298 -17.99 0.01 26.62
CA THR A 298 -18.10 -0.88 27.78
C THR A 298 -17.56 -0.22 29.06
N LYS A 299 -18.04 -0.67 30.23
CA LYS A 299 -17.51 -0.24 31.53
C LYS A 299 -15.99 -0.46 31.62
N THR A 300 -15.51 -1.58 31.08
CA THR A 300 -14.08 -1.91 30.98
C THR A 300 -13.31 -0.89 30.16
N ALA A 301 -13.87 -0.39 29.05
CA ALA A 301 -13.22 0.65 28.25
C ALA A 301 -13.07 1.96 29.05
N ILE A 302 -14.09 2.36 29.82
CA ILE A 302 -14.03 3.53 30.71
C ILE A 302 -12.94 3.34 31.78
N THR A 303 -12.86 2.16 32.41
CA THR A 303 -11.81 1.83 33.38
C THR A 303 -10.42 1.90 32.76
N GLN A 304 -10.23 1.34 31.56
CA GLN A 304 -8.95 1.37 30.85
C GLN A 304 -8.53 2.78 30.38
N ILE A 305 -9.51 3.66 30.11
CA ILE A 305 -9.25 5.09 29.83
C ILE A 305 -8.80 5.80 31.10
N ARG A 306 -9.49 5.57 32.24
CA ARG A 306 -9.11 6.09 33.56
C ARG A 306 -7.69 5.69 33.94
N ASP A 307 -7.34 4.43 33.71
CA ASP A 307 -6.05 3.85 34.12
C ASP A 307 -4.94 4.07 33.07
N ASN A 308 -5.16 4.90 32.05
CA ASN A 308 -4.19 5.19 30.96
C ASN A 308 -3.64 3.96 30.23
N ILE A 309 -4.46 2.91 30.11
CA ILE A 309 -4.09 1.66 29.45
C ILE A 309 -4.30 1.76 27.93
N THR A 310 -5.45 2.24 27.48
CA THR A 310 -5.85 2.22 26.05
C THR A 310 -5.78 3.57 25.34
N TRP A 311 -5.86 4.68 26.08
CA TRP A 311 -5.77 6.04 25.55
C TRP A 311 -4.70 6.79 26.35
N ARG A 312 -3.43 6.77 25.91
CA ARG A 312 -2.37 7.54 26.58
C ARG A 312 -2.31 8.95 25.99
N GLU A 313 -1.88 9.91 26.79
CA GLU A 313 -1.50 11.26 26.33
C GLU A 313 -0.06 11.26 25.82
#